data_AF-A0A3M8FVV0-F1
#
_entry.id   AF-A0A3M8FVV0-F1
#
_cell.length_a   1.000
_cell.length_b   1.000
_cell.length_c   1.000
_cell.angle_alpha   90.00
_cell.angle_beta   90.00
_cell.angle_gamma   90.00
#
_symmetry.space_group_name_H-M   'P 1'
#
loop_
_entity.id
_entity.type
_entity.pdbx_description
1 polymer ?
#
loop_
_entity_poly.entity_id
_entity_poly.type
_entity_poly.pdbx_seq_one_letter_code
_entity_poly.pdbx_strand_id
1 'polypeptide(L)'
;MANDVNKAADSGLYELAPEEPKAPVERWVSPATKAKQAMALPCPKCGYDLRGLRSDRCPECGKVLNYAAIRQAENKRDGINDSSWFDGRAIAMAAVGLAVGAAVWGFSFGGLVGVAAFGLDFAFTVVIGWVIFFLCSVMWIGFDQPLRMTMVQIVGAFGLYSGIAALLSLVPIPGIVTFFVGAAILVGLISERLEIDLQDAIVVAILVAIAKVAFFLFAMATFLGG
;
A
#
# COMPACT_ATOMS: atom_id res chain seq x y z
N MET A 1 48.33 62.19 -51.31
CA MET A 1 47.78 61.83 -49.99
C MET A 1 46.51 61.06 -50.25
N ALA A 2 46.65 59.74 -50.36
CA ALA A 2 45.61 58.82 -50.83
C ALA A 2 45.46 57.69 -49.81
N ASN A 3 44.20 57.43 -49.45
CA ASN A 3 43.57 56.18 -49.01
C ASN A 3 44.36 55.18 -48.15
N ASP A 4 44.01 55.11 -46.87
CA ASP A 4 44.15 53.91 -46.01
C ASP A 4 43.05 53.91 -44.93
N VAL A 5 41.82 53.50 -45.25
CA VAL A 5 40.71 53.40 -44.26
C VAL A 5 39.96 52.05 -44.29
N ASN A 6 40.33 51.08 -45.14
CA ASN A 6 39.65 49.79 -45.20
C ASN A 6 40.50 48.64 -44.65
N LYS A 7 40.57 48.50 -43.31
CA LYS A 7 41.14 47.30 -42.69
C LYS A 7 40.72 47.08 -41.23
N ALA A 8 39.42 46.88 -40.96
CA ALA A 8 38.98 46.49 -39.60
C ALA A 8 37.60 45.81 -39.52
N ALA A 9 37.15 45.07 -40.54
CA ALA A 9 35.85 44.40 -40.50
C ALA A 9 35.91 42.98 -41.06
N ASP A 10 36.74 42.12 -40.47
CA ASP A 10 36.60 40.67 -40.70
C ASP A 10 37.31 39.85 -39.61
N SER A 11 36.62 39.62 -38.49
CA SER A 11 36.88 38.49 -37.59
C SER A 11 35.66 38.21 -36.72
N GLY A 12 34.49 38.13 -37.37
CA GLY A 12 33.28 37.57 -36.77
C GLY A 12 33.37 36.05 -36.74
N LEU A 13 34.25 35.50 -35.89
CA LEU A 13 34.20 34.11 -35.46
C LEU A 13 33.13 34.01 -34.37
N TYR A 14 31.86 33.94 -34.79
CA TYR A 14 30.81 33.44 -33.92
C TYR A 14 30.98 31.92 -33.83
N GLU A 15 31.66 31.52 -32.77
CA GLU A 15 31.73 30.15 -32.28
C GLU A 15 30.29 29.67 -32.07
N LEU A 16 29.79 28.89 -33.03
CA LEU A 16 28.49 28.23 -32.93
C LEU A 16 28.54 27.32 -31.71
N ALA A 17 27.86 27.73 -30.65
CA ALA A 17 27.68 26.91 -29.46
C ALA A 17 27.17 25.53 -29.89
N PRO A 18 27.72 24.43 -29.34
CA PRO A 18 27.28 23.08 -29.69
C PRO A 18 25.77 22.99 -29.45
N GLU A 19 25.01 22.61 -30.49
CA GLU A 19 23.58 22.35 -30.35
C GLU A 19 23.39 21.31 -29.26
N GLU A 20 22.78 21.72 -28.14
CA GLU A 20 22.41 20.80 -27.07
C GLU A 20 21.60 19.66 -27.67
N PRO A 21 21.95 18.39 -27.39
CA PRO A 21 21.18 17.25 -27.85
C PRO A 21 19.77 17.39 -27.30
N LYS A 22 18.81 17.73 -28.16
CA LYS A 22 17.39 17.82 -27.80
C LYS A 22 17.01 16.50 -27.16
N ALA A 23 16.76 16.55 -25.85
CA ALA A 23 16.36 15.38 -25.09
C ALA A 23 15.21 14.69 -25.83
N PRO A 24 15.25 13.35 -25.98
CA PRO A 24 14.20 12.62 -26.65
C PRO A 24 12.87 13.04 -26.03
N VAL A 25 11.96 13.57 -26.86
CA VAL A 25 10.63 13.96 -26.43
C VAL A 25 9.95 12.69 -25.96
N GLU A 26 10.00 12.46 -24.64
CA GLU A 26 9.36 11.35 -23.98
C GLU A 26 7.85 11.59 -24.14
N ARG A 27 7.31 11.08 -25.24
CA ARG A 27 5.90 11.18 -25.55
C ARG A 27 5.18 10.48 -24.41
N TRP A 28 4.52 11.26 -23.55
CA TRP A 28 3.71 10.76 -22.44
C TRP A 28 2.62 9.84 -22.99
N VAL A 29 2.95 8.57 -23.12
CA VAL A 29 2.00 7.51 -23.43
C VAL A 29 1.20 7.31 -22.16
N SER A 30 -0.10 7.67 -22.19
CA SER A 30 -0.97 7.54 -21.03
C SER A 30 -0.85 6.12 -20.42
N PRO A 31 -0.91 5.96 -19.08
CA PRO A 31 -0.84 4.66 -18.42
C PRO A 31 -1.86 3.66 -18.98
N ALA A 32 -3.03 4.14 -19.42
CA ALA A 32 -4.07 3.35 -20.07
C ALA A 32 -3.64 2.74 -21.43
N THR A 33 -2.74 3.42 -22.17
CA THR A 33 -2.19 2.91 -23.44
C THR A 33 -1.07 1.89 -23.19
N LYS A 34 -0.27 2.05 -22.13
CA LYS A 34 0.72 1.05 -21.67
C LYS A 34 0.04 -0.24 -21.16
N ALA A 35 -1.05 -0.11 -20.41
CA ALA A 35 -1.84 -1.26 -19.92
C ALA A 35 -2.50 -2.06 -21.06
N LYS A 36 -2.82 -1.42 -22.18
CA LYS A 36 -3.32 -2.10 -23.38
C LYS A 36 -2.24 -2.85 -24.18
N GLN A 37 -0.97 -2.60 -23.94
CA GLN A 37 0.12 -3.00 -24.85
C GLN A 37 0.97 -4.21 -24.43
N ALA A 38 0.79 -4.85 -23.26
CA ALA A 38 1.79 -5.87 -22.87
C ALA A 38 1.34 -7.04 -22.00
N MET A 39 0.09 -7.52 -22.13
CA MET A 39 -0.16 -8.92 -21.79
C MET A 39 0.15 -9.73 -23.05
N ALA A 40 1.32 -10.39 -23.04
CA ALA A 40 1.63 -11.38 -24.03
C ALA A 40 0.60 -12.50 -23.89
N LEU A 41 -0.36 -12.59 -24.80
CA LEU A 41 -1.31 -13.70 -24.83
C LEU A 41 -0.65 -14.85 -25.60
N PRO A 42 -0.03 -15.84 -24.93
CA PRO A 42 0.52 -16.99 -25.65
C PRO A 42 -0.61 -17.80 -26.27
N CYS A 43 -0.36 -18.38 -27.45
CA CYS A 43 -1.28 -19.32 -28.06
C CYS A 43 -1.50 -20.52 -27.12
N PRO A 44 -2.75 -20.90 -26.80
CA PRO A 44 -3.02 -21.98 -25.85
C PRO A 44 -2.64 -23.38 -26.37
N LYS A 45 -2.20 -23.51 -27.63
CA LYS A 45 -1.77 -24.79 -28.22
C LYS A 45 -0.23 -24.90 -28.30
N CYS A 46 0.44 -23.87 -28.81
CA CYS A 46 1.89 -23.92 -29.07
C CYS A 46 2.72 -22.91 -28.25
N GLY A 47 2.09 -22.01 -27.49
CA GLY A 47 2.80 -20.99 -26.71
C GLY A 47 3.31 -19.79 -27.52
N TYR A 48 3.10 -19.74 -28.84
CA TYR A 48 3.51 -18.60 -29.68
C TYR A 48 2.91 -17.29 -29.19
N ASP A 49 3.71 -16.23 -29.14
CA ASP A 49 3.29 -14.91 -28.70
C ASP A 49 2.37 -14.24 -29.72
N LEU A 50 1.13 -13.96 -29.33
CA LEU A 50 0.12 -13.38 -30.21
C LEU A 50 0.16 -11.84 -30.25
N ARG A 51 1.16 -11.20 -29.63
CA ARG A 51 1.28 -9.73 -29.62
C ARG A 51 1.38 -9.15 -31.03
N GLY A 52 0.49 -8.21 -31.34
CA GLY A 52 0.45 -7.52 -32.62
C GLY A 52 -0.10 -8.34 -33.79
N LEU A 53 -0.48 -9.60 -33.57
CA LEU A 53 -1.05 -10.45 -34.61
C LEU A 53 -2.49 -10.02 -34.92
N ARG A 54 -2.75 -9.66 -36.18
CA ARG A 54 -4.10 -9.26 -36.65
C ARG A 54 -4.94 -10.44 -37.17
N SER A 55 -4.35 -11.61 -37.35
CA SER A 55 -5.04 -12.78 -37.90
C SER A 55 -5.71 -13.61 -36.81
N ASP A 56 -6.92 -14.09 -37.09
CA ASP A 56 -7.66 -15.02 -36.21
C ASP A 56 -7.08 -16.44 -36.18
N ARG A 57 -5.85 -16.63 -36.67
CA ARG A 57 -5.14 -17.92 -36.71
C ARG A 57 -3.71 -17.73 -36.25
N CYS A 58 -3.22 -18.68 -35.46
CA CYS A 58 -1.82 -18.72 -35.06
C CYS A 58 -0.94 -19.11 -36.24
N PRO A 59 0.14 -18.37 -36.54
CA PRO A 59 1.03 -18.65 -37.67
C PRO A 59 1.81 -19.97 -37.52
N GLU A 60 2.13 -20.35 -36.28
CA GLU A 60 2.90 -21.58 -36.01
C GLU A 60 2.03 -22.85 -36.10
N CYS A 61 0.86 -22.84 -35.45
CA CYS A 61 0.08 -24.07 -35.26
C CYS A 61 -1.25 -24.11 -36.05
N GLY A 62 -1.59 -23.04 -36.76
CA GLY A 62 -2.82 -22.91 -37.57
C GLY A 62 -4.14 -22.86 -36.78
N LYS A 63 -4.09 -22.91 -35.43
CA LYS A 63 -5.29 -22.90 -34.58
C LYS A 63 -6.03 -21.57 -34.73
N VAL A 64 -7.35 -21.66 -34.93
CA VAL A 64 -8.25 -20.50 -34.90
C VAL A 64 -8.32 -19.96 -33.48
N LEU A 65 -8.03 -18.68 -33.33
CA LEU A 65 -7.93 -17.97 -32.06
C LEU A 65 -9.28 -17.34 -31.75
N ASN A 66 -9.84 -17.65 -30.59
CA ASN A 66 -10.96 -16.92 -30.02
C ASN A 66 -10.41 -15.99 -28.93
N TYR A 67 -10.09 -14.75 -29.29
CA TYR A 67 -9.50 -13.77 -28.38
C TYR A 67 -10.34 -13.54 -27.12
N ALA A 68 -11.66 -13.61 -27.21
CA ALA A 68 -12.54 -13.47 -26.04
C ALA A 68 -12.35 -14.64 -25.06
N ALA A 69 -12.29 -15.87 -25.57
CA ALA A 69 -12.06 -17.05 -24.74
C ALA A 69 -10.64 -17.09 -24.14
N ILE A 70 -9.63 -16.66 -24.89
CA ILE A 70 -8.25 -16.59 -24.40
C ILE A 70 -8.15 -15.54 -23.29
N ARG A 71 -8.75 -14.36 -23.47
CA ARG A 71 -8.78 -13.30 -22.45
C ARG A 71 -9.54 -13.72 -21.20
N GLN A 72 -10.64 -14.47 -21.33
CA GLN A 72 -11.35 -15.05 -20.18
C GLN A 72 -10.50 -16.09 -19.45
N ALA A 73 -9.77 -16.94 -20.17
CA ALA A 73 -8.89 -17.94 -19.57
C ALA A 73 -7.69 -17.30 -18.85
N GLU A 74 -7.17 -16.18 -19.38
CA GLU A 74 -6.10 -15.40 -18.76
C GLU A 74 -6.62 -14.69 -17.51
N ASN A 75 -7.73 -13.94 -17.57
CA ASN A 75 -8.36 -13.34 -16.39
C ASN A 75 -8.66 -14.38 -15.29
N LYS A 76 -9.03 -15.61 -15.69
CA LYS A 76 -9.25 -16.70 -14.74
C LYS A 76 -7.94 -17.27 -14.18
N ARG A 77 -6.88 -17.33 -14.98
CA ARG A 77 -5.53 -17.70 -14.52
C ARG A 77 -4.97 -16.66 -13.57
N ASP A 78 -5.10 -15.38 -13.93
CA ASP A 78 -4.66 -14.27 -13.11
C ASP A 78 -5.46 -14.27 -11.80
N GLY A 79 -6.79 -14.43 -11.83
CA GLY A 79 -7.57 -14.56 -10.59
C GLY A 79 -7.27 -15.80 -9.74
N ILE A 80 -6.66 -16.86 -10.31
CA ILE A 80 -6.23 -18.06 -9.56
C ILE A 80 -4.79 -17.90 -9.04
N ASN A 81 -3.88 -17.28 -9.80
CA ASN A 81 -2.50 -17.06 -9.36
C ASN A 81 -2.37 -15.85 -8.44
N ASP A 82 -3.29 -14.90 -8.56
CA ASP A 82 -3.48 -13.85 -7.57
C ASP A 82 -3.94 -14.46 -6.24
N SER A 83 -4.36 -15.74 -6.16
CA SER A 83 -4.72 -16.41 -4.90
C SER A 83 -3.57 -16.66 -3.91
N SER A 84 -2.38 -16.11 -4.14
CA SER A 84 -1.55 -15.55 -3.05
C SER A 84 -2.24 -14.39 -2.30
N TRP A 85 -3.53 -14.16 -2.58
CA TRP A 85 -4.54 -13.21 -2.10
C TRP A 85 -4.59 -12.98 -0.60
N PHE A 86 -4.08 -13.90 0.19
CA PHE A 86 -3.65 -13.58 1.52
C PHE A 86 -2.16 -13.32 1.41
N ASP A 87 -1.78 -12.04 1.27
CA ASP A 87 -0.40 -11.64 1.52
C ASP A 87 -0.04 -12.20 2.89
N GLY A 88 0.63 -13.35 2.91
CA GLY A 88 0.82 -14.15 4.12
C GLY A 88 1.53 -13.34 5.19
N ARG A 89 2.18 -12.24 4.77
CA ARG A 89 2.74 -11.19 5.60
C ARG A 89 1.71 -10.55 6.52
N ALA A 90 0.52 -10.17 6.06
CA ALA A 90 -0.49 -9.54 6.91
C ALA A 90 -1.01 -10.50 7.99
N ILE A 91 -1.28 -11.76 7.63
CA ILE A 91 -1.64 -12.80 8.60
C ILE A 91 -0.47 -13.06 9.56
N ALA A 92 0.75 -13.18 9.05
CA ALA A 92 1.94 -13.41 9.87
C ALA A 92 2.17 -12.25 10.86
N MET A 93 2.01 -11.00 10.42
CA MET A 93 2.07 -9.80 11.27
C MET A 93 1.01 -9.83 12.37
N ALA A 94 -0.24 -10.18 12.03
CA ALA A 94 -1.31 -10.32 13.00
C ALA A 94 -0.98 -11.42 14.02
N ALA A 95 -0.56 -12.59 13.55
CA ALA A 95 -0.23 -13.73 14.40
C ALA A 95 0.95 -13.43 15.34
N VAL A 96 2.03 -12.84 14.83
CA VAL A 96 3.20 -12.44 15.62
C VAL A 96 2.80 -11.39 16.66
N GLY A 97 2.09 -10.34 16.24
CA GLY A 97 1.67 -9.27 17.14
C GLY A 97 0.72 -9.75 18.24
N LEU A 98 -0.24 -10.62 17.90
CA LEU A 98 -1.13 -11.26 18.87
C LEU A 98 -0.38 -12.17 19.85
N ALA A 99 0.54 -13.00 19.35
CA ALA A 99 1.32 -13.89 20.19
C ALA A 99 2.20 -13.11 21.19
N VAL A 100 2.90 -12.08 20.70
CA VAL A 100 3.73 -11.20 21.53
C VAL A 100 2.87 -10.43 22.54
N GLY A 101 1.78 -9.81 22.09
CA GLY A 101 0.90 -9.04 22.95
C GLY A 101 0.25 -9.88 24.04
N ALA A 102 -0.26 -11.07 23.69
CA ALA A 102 -0.83 -12.01 24.65
C ALA A 102 0.21 -12.49 25.67
N ALA A 103 1.45 -12.78 25.25
CA ALA A 103 2.51 -13.19 26.16
C ALA A 103 2.87 -12.08 27.16
N VAL A 104 3.02 -10.84 26.68
CA VAL A 104 3.35 -9.68 27.52
C VAL A 104 2.22 -9.36 28.49
N TRP A 105 0.98 -9.26 28.01
CA TRP A 105 -0.17 -8.96 28.88
C TRP A 105 -0.49 -10.10 29.84
N GLY A 106 -0.36 -11.34 29.40
CA GLY A 106 -0.53 -12.50 30.27
C GLY A 106 0.50 -12.53 31.39
N PHE A 107 1.74 -12.15 31.11
CA PHE A 107 2.77 -12.03 32.15
C PHE A 107 2.49 -10.85 33.10
N SER A 108 2.12 -9.68 32.58
CA SER A 108 1.95 -8.46 33.37
C SER A 108 0.67 -8.40 34.21
N PHE A 109 -0.43 -9.01 33.75
CA PHE A 109 -1.77 -8.83 34.32
C PHE A 109 -2.42 -10.14 34.83
N GLY A 110 -1.61 -11.06 35.35
CA GLY A 110 -2.14 -12.22 36.09
C GLY A 110 -2.64 -13.37 35.21
N GLY A 111 -1.90 -13.70 34.15
CA GLY A 111 -2.13 -14.89 33.34
C GLY A 111 -3.30 -14.74 32.38
N LEU A 112 -4.29 -15.65 32.47
CA LEU A 112 -5.41 -15.73 31.53
C LEU A 112 -6.28 -14.47 31.50
N VAL A 113 -6.42 -13.76 32.62
CA VAL A 113 -7.19 -12.50 32.68
C VAL A 113 -6.54 -11.44 31.81
N GLY A 114 -5.21 -11.29 31.87
CA GLY A 114 -4.46 -10.37 31.01
C GLY A 114 -4.59 -10.71 29.53
N VAL A 115 -4.54 -12.00 29.18
CA VAL A 115 -4.73 -12.46 27.79
C VAL A 115 -6.14 -12.14 27.28
N ALA A 116 -7.17 -12.37 28.11
CA ALA A 116 -8.54 -12.07 27.75
C ALA A 116 -8.78 -10.56 27.58
N ALA A 117 -8.26 -9.74 28.49
CA ALA A 117 -8.32 -8.29 28.40
C ALA A 117 -7.63 -7.77 27.12
N PHE A 118 -6.44 -8.30 26.80
CA PHE A 118 -5.73 -7.98 25.55
C PHE A 118 -6.54 -8.38 24.31
N GLY A 119 -7.13 -9.57 24.30
CA GLY A 119 -7.96 -10.04 23.19
C GLY A 119 -9.18 -9.14 22.94
N LEU A 120 -9.83 -8.66 24.00
CA LEU A 120 -10.93 -7.71 23.92
C LEU A 120 -10.48 -6.34 23.40
N ASP A 121 -9.38 -5.79 23.93
CA ASP A 121 -8.80 -4.52 23.46
C ASP A 121 -8.42 -4.59 21.97
N PHE A 122 -7.81 -5.70 21.54
CA PHE A 122 -7.46 -5.94 20.15
C PHE A 122 -8.69 -6.01 19.25
N ALA A 123 -9.69 -6.82 19.60
CA ALA A 123 -10.92 -6.95 18.82
C ALA A 123 -11.64 -5.61 18.67
N PHE A 124 -11.74 -4.85 19.76
CA PHE A 124 -12.30 -3.51 19.76
C PHE A 124 -11.51 -2.54 18.85
N THR A 125 -10.18 -2.53 18.96
CA THR A 125 -9.30 -1.68 18.15
C THR A 125 -9.44 -2.01 16.65
N VAL A 126 -9.48 -3.29 16.28
CA VAL A 126 -9.67 -3.71 14.87
C VAL A 126 -11.02 -3.25 14.32
N VAL A 127 -12.11 -3.44 15.09
CA VAL A 127 -13.46 -3.03 14.65
C VAL A 127 -13.51 -1.52 14.45
N ILE A 128 -12.98 -0.73 15.39
CA ILE A 128 -12.94 0.73 15.28
C ILE A 128 -12.08 1.18 14.11
N GLY A 129 -10.88 0.62 13.97
CA GLY A 129 -9.99 0.95 12.85
C GLY A 129 -10.65 0.66 11.51
N TRP A 130 -11.36 -0.47 11.40
CA TRP A 130 -12.12 -0.81 10.21
C TRP A 130 -13.27 0.16 9.93
N VAL A 131 -14.07 0.52 10.94
CA VAL A 131 -15.17 1.48 10.78
C VAL A 131 -14.66 2.86 10.39
N ILE A 132 -13.62 3.37 11.05
CA ILE A 132 -13.02 4.68 10.75
C ILE A 132 -12.48 4.70 9.33
N PHE A 133 -11.70 3.67 8.96
CA PHE A 133 -11.18 3.54 7.61
C PHE A 133 -12.31 3.52 6.57
N PHE A 134 -13.34 2.72 6.81
CA PHE A 134 -14.50 2.64 5.91
C PHE A 134 -15.19 4.00 5.73
N LEU A 135 -15.41 4.75 6.82
CA LEU A 135 -15.99 6.09 6.75
C LEU A 135 -15.11 7.07 5.98
N CYS A 136 -13.79 7.04 6.18
CA CYS A 136 -12.84 7.83 5.40
C CYS A 136 -12.88 7.47 3.91
N SER A 137 -12.94 6.18 3.56
CA SER A 137 -13.04 5.72 2.17
C SER A 137 -14.33 6.18 1.49
N VAL A 138 -15.47 6.14 2.21
CA VAL A 138 -16.76 6.61 1.68
C VAL A 138 -16.78 8.12 1.50
N MET A 139 -16.18 8.87 2.42
CA MET A 139 -16.28 10.34 2.46
C MET A 139 -15.34 11.03 1.46
N TRP A 140 -14.12 10.52 1.25
CA TRP A 140 -13.10 11.23 0.48
C TRP A 140 -12.45 10.44 -0.66
N ILE A 141 -12.03 9.21 -0.40
CA ILE A 141 -11.03 8.52 -1.23
C ILE A 141 -11.69 7.78 -2.41
N GLY A 142 -12.93 7.31 -2.24
CA GLY A 142 -13.48 6.29 -3.11
C GLY A 142 -12.84 4.92 -2.83
N PHE A 143 -13.50 3.85 -3.22
CA PHE A 143 -12.98 2.49 -3.00
C PHE A 143 -12.08 2.07 -4.16
N ASP A 144 -10.76 2.09 -3.95
CA ASP A 144 -9.78 1.62 -4.94
C ASP A 144 -9.45 0.12 -4.80
N GLN A 145 -9.71 -0.47 -3.62
CA GLN A 145 -9.42 -1.89 -3.32
C GLN A 145 -10.66 -2.67 -2.81
N PRO A 146 -10.73 -3.99 -3.05
CA PRO A 146 -11.83 -4.83 -2.53
C PRO A 146 -11.81 -4.90 -1.00
N LEU A 147 -12.98 -4.69 -0.38
CA LEU A 147 -13.16 -4.61 1.09
C LEU A 147 -12.57 -5.79 1.89
N ARG A 148 -12.51 -6.98 1.29
CA ARG A 148 -11.97 -8.17 1.96
C ARG A 148 -10.47 -8.09 2.14
N MET A 149 -9.76 -7.48 1.19
CA MET A 149 -8.31 -7.36 1.22
C MET A 149 -7.87 -6.31 2.25
N THR A 150 -8.57 -5.17 2.26
CA THR A 150 -8.32 -4.11 3.24
C THR A 150 -8.58 -4.56 4.67
N MET A 151 -9.62 -5.38 4.92
CA MET A 151 -9.84 -5.99 6.24
C MET A 151 -8.64 -6.80 6.73
N VAL A 152 -8.05 -7.64 5.89
CA VAL A 152 -6.91 -8.48 6.26
C VAL A 152 -5.67 -7.64 6.54
N GLN A 153 -5.43 -6.60 5.74
CA GLN A 153 -4.32 -5.66 5.95
C GLN A 153 -4.49 -4.86 7.24
N ILE A 154 -5.70 -4.38 7.55
CA ILE A 154 -6.04 -3.70 8.81
C ILE A 154 -5.77 -4.62 9.99
N VAL A 155 -6.25 -5.87 9.96
CA VAL A 155 -5.99 -6.85 11.02
C VAL A 155 -4.49 -7.10 11.20
N GLY A 156 -3.74 -7.21 10.10
CA GLY A 156 -2.28 -7.33 10.11
C GLY A 156 -1.56 -6.15 10.76
N ALA A 157 -1.90 -4.94 10.33
CA ALA A 157 -1.31 -3.69 10.84
C ALA A 157 -1.62 -3.49 12.33
N PHE A 158 -2.88 -3.64 12.73
CA PHE A 158 -3.29 -3.50 14.13
C PHE A 158 -2.74 -4.61 15.01
N GLY A 159 -2.63 -5.84 14.51
CA GLY A 159 -2.04 -6.95 15.26
C GLY A 159 -0.58 -6.66 15.59
N LEU A 160 0.22 -6.28 14.59
CA LEU A 160 1.61 -5.92 14.81
C LEU A 160 1.75 -4.69 15.72
N TYR A 161 0.94 -3.65 15.50
CA TYR A 161 0.90 -2.47 16.36
C TYR A 161 0.62 -2.85 17.83
N SER A 162 -0.38 -3.68 18.10
CA SER A 162 -0.71 -4.12 19.46
C SER A 162 0.43 -4.91 20.11
N GLY A 163 1.13 -5.75 19.35
CA GLY A 163 2.32 -6.45 19.84
C GLY A 163 3.46 -5.50 20.19
N ILE A 164 3.73 -4.51 19.34
CA ILE A 164 4.76 -3.50 19.60
C ILE A 164 4.38 -2.62 20.81
N ALA A 165 3.12 -2.19 20.90
CA ALA A 165 2.62 -1.41 22.02
C ALA A 165 2.74 -2.18 23.35
N ALA A 166 2.47 -3.48 23.33
CA ALA A 166 2.70 -4.36 24.49
C ALA A 166 4.19 -4.41 24.87
N LEU A 167 5.11 -4.57 23.91
CA LEU A 167 6.55 -4.54 24.19
C LEU A 167 7.00 -3.20 24.77
N LEU A 168 6.50 -2.09 24.23
CA LEU A 168 6.80 -0.76 24.75
C LEU A 168 6.31 -0.56 26.20
N SER A 169 5.27 -1.28 26.63
CA SER A 169 4.78 -1.23 28.01
C SER A 169 5.74 -1.87 29.03
N LEU A 170 6.71 -2.68 28.57
CA LEU A 170 7.75 -3.24 29.42
C LEU A 170 8.83 -2.22 29.77
N VAL A 171 8.97 -1.16 28.96
CA VAL A 171 9.97 -0.12 29.20
C VAL A 171 9.33 0.98 30.04
N PRO A 172 9.94 1.41 31.16
CA PRO A 172 9.40 2.46 32.03
C PRO A 172 9.55 3.86 31.41
N ILE A 173 9.00 4.04 30.21
CA ILE A 173 8.95 5.30 29.48
C ILE A 173 7.70 6.05 29.92
N PRO A 174 7.76 7.40 30.08
CA PRO A 174 6.57 8.20 30.30
C PRO A 174 5.49 7.91 29.25
N GLY A 175 4.25 7.66 29.69
CA GLY A 175 3.16 7.22 28.80
C GLY A 175 2.91 8.14 27.60
N ILE A 176 3.23 9.43 27.72
CA ILE A 176 3.14 10.41 26.62
C ILE A 176 4.09 10.03 25.47
N VAL A 177 5.33 9.65 25.76
CA VAL A 177 6.30 9.28 24.72
C VAL A 177 5.88 7.98 24.06
N THR A 178 5.44 6.99 24.85
CA THR A 178 4.91 5.73 24.32
C THR A 178 3.71 5.94 23.41
N PHE A 179 2.84 6.90 23.74
CA PHE A 179 1.71 7.29 22.90
C PHE A 179 2.16 7.84 21.54
N PHE A 180 3.09 8.81 21.51
CA PHE A 180 3.57 9.38 20.24
C PHE A 180 4.35 8.37 19.38
N VAL A 181 5.19 7.55 20.00
CA VAL A 181 5.92 6.48 19.30
C VAL A 181 4.94 5.47 18.73
N GLY A 182 3.96 5.04 19.51
CA GLY A 182 2.91 4.14 19.05
C GLY A 182 2.10 4.72 17.87
N ALA A 183 1.72 6.00 17.96
CA ALA A 183 1.01 6.68 16.88
C ALA A 183 1.84 6.76 15.60
N ALA A 184 3.13 7.11 15.69
CA ALA A 184 4.02 7.16 14.54
C ALA A 184 4.18 5.79 13.86
N ILE A 185 4.31 4.71 14.65
CA ILE A 185 4.38 3.34 14.14
C ILE A 185 3.06 2.95 13.45
N LEU A 186 1.91 3.29 14.05
CA LEU A 186 0.62 3.00 13.46
C LEU A 186 0.43 3.73 12.13
N VAL A 187 0.79 5.01 12.04
CA VAL A 187 0.74 5.79 10.80
C VAL A 187 1.62 5.16 9.72
N GLY A 188 2.86 4.79 10.06
CA GLY A 188 3.77 4.12 9.13
C GLY A 188 3.22 2.79 8.62
N LEU A 189 2.69 1.96 9.52
CA LEU A 189 2.09 0.67 9.15
C LEU A 189 0.86 0.83 8.26
N ILE A 190 -0.03 1.78 8.58
CA ILE A 190 -1.23 2.06 7.79
C ILE A 190 -0.85 2.59 6.40
N SER A 191 0.07 3.55 6.31
CA SER A 191 0.48 4.14 5.03
C SER A 191 1.17 3.13 4.12
N GLU A 192 2.09 2.31 4.66
CA GLU A 192 2.79 1.30 3.86
C GLU A 192 1.84 0.16 3.42
N ARG A 193 0.90 -0.27 4.28
CA ARG A 193 0.10 -1.47 4.02
C ARG A 193 -1.19 -1.24 3.28
N LEU A 194 -1.82 -0.08 3.46
CA LEU A 194 -3.06 0.25 2.76
C LEU A 194 -2.78 1.11 1.53
N GLU A 195 -1.52 1.42 1.24
CA GLU A 195 -1.09 2.29 0.13
C GLU A 195 -1.81 3.65 0.15
N ILE A 196 -2.15 4.13 1.35
CA ILE A 196 -2.85 5.40 1.56
C ILE A 196 -1.82 6.52 1.70
N ASP A 197 -2.18 7.69 1.18
CA ASP A 197 -1.48 8.94 1.45
C ASP A 197 -1.22 9.15 2.94
N LEU A 198 -0.03 9.65 3.26
CA LEU A 198 0.42 9.85 4.64
C LEU A 198 -0.54 10.76 5.43
N GLN A 199 -1.16 11.75 4.78
CA GLN A 199 -2.11 12.67 5.41
C GLN A 199 -3.36 11.94 5.91
N ASP A 200 -3.93 11.06 5.09
CA ASP A 200 -5.12 10.29 5.45
C ASP A 200 -4.78 9.22 6.50
N ALA A 201 -3.61 8.59 6.41
CA ALA A 201 -3.12 7.67 7.43
C ALA A 201 -2.98 8.35 8.81
N ILE A 202 -2.51 9.60 8.86
CA ILE A 202 -2.45 10.41 10.08
C ILE A 202 -3.84 10.65 10.66
N VAL A 203 -4.81 11.04 9.82
CA VAL A 203 -6.20 11.29 10.27
C VAL A 203 -6.81 10.01 10.86
N VAL A 204 -6.68 8.87 10.18
CA VAL A 204 -7.17 7.58 10.68
C VAL A 204 -6.51 7.22 12.01
N ALA A 205 -5.20 7.35 12.13
CA ALA A 205 -4.47 7.05 13.37
C ALA A 205 -4.92 7.95 14.54
N ILE A 206 -5.14 9.24 14.30
CA ILE A 206 -5.65 10.18 15.33
C ILE A 206 -7.04 9.78 15.79
N LEU A 207 -7.95 9.48 14.86
CA LEU A 207 -9.33 9.09 15.20
C LEU A 207 -9.36 7.78 15.99
N VAL A 208 -8.54 6.80 15.61
CA VAL A 208 -8.40 5.54 16.34
C VAL A 208 -7.84 5.78 17.75
N ALA A 209 -6.82 6.64 17.87
CA ALA A 209 -6.23 6.98 19.16
C ALA A 209 -7.24 7.66 20.09
N ILE A 210 -8.03 8.61 19.59
CA ILE A 210 -9.11 9.26 20.35
C ILE A 210 -10.13 8.23 20.82
N ALA A 211 -10.60 7.37 19.93
CA ALA A 211 -11.57 6.33 20.25
C ALA A 211 -11.04 5.36 21.31
N LYS A 212 -9.76 5.00 21.25
CA LYS A 212 -9.09 4.15 22.23
C LYS A 212 -8.96 4.82 23.60
N VAL A 213 -8.59 6.10 23.64
CA VAL A 213 -8.55 6.88 24.89
C VAL A 213 -9.94 6.96 25.52
N ALA A 214 -10.97 7.24 24.72
CA ALA A 214 -12.36 7.28 25.21
C ALA A 214 -12.82 5.94 25.78
N PHE A 215 -12.50 4.83 25.11
CA PHE A 215 -12.79 3.48 25.61
C PHE A 215 -12.06 3.16 26.91
N PHE A 216 -10.78 3.52 27.01
CA PHE A 216 -10.00 3.31 28.22
C PHE A 216 -10.56 4.11 29.41
N LEU A 217 -10.91 5.38 29.19
CA LEU A 217 -11.55 6.22 30.21
C LEU A 217 -12.90 5.63 30.66
N PHE A 218 -13.71 5.14 29.72
CA PHE A 218 -14.99 4.50 30.01
C PHE A 218 -14.83 3.20 30.81
N ALA A 219 -13.89 2.34 30.40
CA ALA A 219 -13.58 1.10 31.10
C ALA A 219 -13.08 1.38 32.52
N MET A 220 -12.20 2.36 32.69
CA MET A 220 -11.69 2.78 34.00
C MET A 220 -12.81 3.34 34.89
N ALA A 221 -13.70 4.18 34.35
CA ALA A 221 -14.83 4.73 35.10
C ALA A 221 -15.80 3.62 35.56
N THR A 222 -16.05 2.63 34.70
CA THR A 222 -16.91 1.48 35.02
C THR A 222 -16.29 0.62 36.12
N PHE A 223 -14.97 0.43 36.11
CA PHE A 223 -14.27 -0.35 37.12
C PHE A 223 -14.18 0.35 38.49
N LEU A 224 -14.06 1.68 38.51
CA LEU A 224 -13.98 2.46 39.76
C LEU A 224 -15.34 2.71 40.42
N GLY A 225 -16.44 2.65 39.66
CA GLY A 225 -17.79 2.90 40.16
C GLY A 225 -18.56 1.64 40.59
N GLY A 226 -17.99 0.45 40.41
CA GLY A 226 -18.60 -0.84 40.73
C GLY A 226 -18.16 -1.45 42.05
#